data_AF-A0A9E2PV96-F1
#
_entry.id   AF-A0A9E2PV96-F1
#
_cell.length_a   1.000
_cell.length_b   1.000
_cell.length_c   1.000
_cell.angle_alpha   90.00
_cell.angle_beta   90.00
_cell.angle_gamma   90.00
#
_symmetry.space_group_name_H-M   'P 1'
#
loop_
_entity.id
_entity.type
_entity.pdbx_description
1 polymer ?
#
loop_
_entity_poly.entity_id
_entity_poly.type
_entity_poly.pdbx_seq_one_letter_code
_entity_poly.pdbx_strand_id
1 'polypeptide(L)' 'MGGKETIEKLLRLDPQIKAIVSSGYSDDPIMADFQKYGFSEVIAKPYRVVELSKILQRIISQQGD' A
#
# COMPACT_ATOMS: atom_id res chain seq x y z
N MET A 1 -6.42 11.60 -12.00
CA MET A 1 -5.93 11.28 -10.65
C MET A 1 -5.55 9.82 -10.59
N GLY A 2 -4.27 9.53 -10.32
CA GLY A 2 -3.75 8.15 -10.17
C GLY A 2 -3.52 7.78 -8.71
N GLY A 3 -3.13 6.52 -8.44
CA GLY A 3 -2.94 6.02 -7.07
C GLY A 3 -2.02 6.87 -6.20
N LYS A 4 -0.89 7.35 -6.76
CA LYS A 4 0.05 8.26 -6.09
C LYS A 4 -0.60 9.57 -5.62
N GLU A 5 -1.29 10.26 -6.53
CA GLU A 5 -1.95 11.54 -6.21
C GLU A 5 -3.08 11.33 -5.17
N THR A 6 -3.76 10.18 -5.24
CA THR A 6 -4.80 9.82 -4.26
C THR A 6 -4.22 9.63 -2.87
N ILE A 7 -3.13 8.85 -2.71
CA ILE A 7 -2.56 8.62 -1.38
C ILE A 7 -1.97 9.89 -0.77
N GLU A 8 -1.35 10.75 -1.59
CA GLU A 8 -0.86 12.07 -1.14
C GLU A 8 -2.00 12.95 -0.59
N LYS A 9 -3.20 12.90 -1.21
CA LYS A 9 -4.37 13.63 -0.70
C LYS A 9 -4.94 12.99 0.56
N LEU A 10 -5.03 11.66 0.61
CA LEU A 10 -5.57 10.94 1.76
C LEU A 10 -4.72 11.14 3.01
N LEU A 11 -3.39 11.07 2.89
CA LEU A 11 -2.48 11.30 4.02
C LEU A 11 -2.50 12.73 4.55
N ARG A 12 -2.84 13.72 3.71
CA ARG A 12 -3.09 15.10 4.18
C ARG A 12 -4.38 15.22 5.01
N LEU A 13 -5.35 14.34 4.79
CA LEU A 13 -6.62 14.32 5.53
C LEU A 13 -6.52 13.49 6.81
N ASP A 14 -5.90 12.32 6.73
CA ASP A 14 -5.65 11.43 7.85
C ASP A 14 -4.29 10.74 7.69
N PRO A 15 -3.26 11.18 8.44
CA PRO A 15 -1.93 10.58 8.43
C PRO A 15 -1.88 9.12 8.89
N GLN A 16 -2.94 8.61 9.53
CA GLN A 16 -2.98 7.24 10.06
C GLN A 16 -3.49 6.22 9.04
N ILE A 17 -3.93 6.65 7.86
CA ILE A 17 -4.39 5.73 6.82
C ILE A 17 -3.29 4.76 6.44
N LYS A 18 -3.62 3.47 6.46
CA LYS A 18 -2.76 2.40 5.97
C LYS A 18 -3.19 2.03 4.55
N ALA A 19 -2.31 2.23 3.57
CA ALA A 19 -2.62 2.02 2.17
C ALA A 19 -1.72 0.95 1.54
N ILE A 20 -2.30 0.09 0.70
CA ILE A 20 -1.58 -0.95 -0.04
C ILE A 20 -1.63 -0.60 -1.52
N VAL A 21 -0.47 -0.47 -2.18
CA VAL A 21 -0.42 -0.30 -3.64
C VAL A 21 -0.41 -1.67 -4.32
N SER A 22 -1.15 -1.79 -5.43
CA SER A 22 -1.15 -3.00 -6.23
C SER A 22 -1.05 -2.74 -7.73
N SER A 23 0.01 -3.26 -8.34
CA SER A 23 0.32 -3.11 -9.78
C SER A 23 0.55 -4.45 -10.46
N GLY A 24 0.12 -4.58 -11.71
CA GLY A 24 0.48 -5.71 -12.58
C GLY A 24 1.79 -5.49 -13.35
N TYR A 25 2.37 -4.30 -13.26
CA TYR A 25 3.69 -3.98 -13.79
C TYR A 25 4.67 -3.94 -12.62
N SER A 26 5.54 -4.95 -12.53
CA SER A 26 6.57 -5.06 -11.49
C SER A 26 7.60 -3.93 -11.53
N ASP A 27 7.71 -3.25 -12.68
CA ASP A 27 8.76 -2.28 -12.96
C ASP A 27 8.34 -0.84 -12.62
N ASP A 28 7.14 -0.65 -12.05
CA ASP A 28 6.72 0.67 -11.57
C ASP A 28 7.61 1.07 -10.38
N PRO A 29 8.32 2.22 -10.43
CA PRO A 29 9.16 2.70 -9.33
C PRO A 29 8.40 2.82 -8.00
N ILE A 30 7.07 3.01 -8.03
CA ILE A 30 6.22 3.00 -6.84
C ILE A 30 6.27 1.66 -6.13
N MET A 31 6.39 0.54 -6.84
CA MET A 31 6.46 -0.79 -6.24
C MET A 31 7.78 -1.00 -5.48
N ALA A 32 8.88 -0.41 -5.97
CA ALA A 32 10.20 -0.49 -5.33
C ALA A 32 10.33 0.47 -4.13
N ASP A 33 9.73 1.66 -4.22
CA ASP A 33 9.88 2.76 -3.26
C ASP A 33 8.54 3.14 -2.58
N PHE A 34 7.61 2.19 -2.41
CA PHE A 34 6.21 2.45 -2.01
C PHE A 34 6.06 3.31 -0.75
N GLN A 35 6.95 3.16 0.22
CA GLN A 35 6.97 3.96 1.46
C GLN A 35 7.20 5.45 1.20
N LYS A 36 8.05 5.81 0.22
CA LYS A 36 8.31 7.22 -0.14
C LYS A 36 7.06 7.92 -0.68
N TYR A 37 6.13 7.14 -1.24
CA TYR A 37 4.87 7.62 -1.77
C TYR A 37 3.72 7.55 -0.75
N GLY A 38 3.99 7.12 0.49
CA GLY A 38 3.00 7.06 1.55
C GLY A 38 2.17 5.77 1.59
N PHE A 39 2.57 4.73 0.86
CA PHE A 39 1.97 3.40 1.00
C PHE A 39 2.64 2.63 2.15
N SER A 40 1.83 1.84 2.87
CA SER A 40 2.28 1.00 3.98
C SER A 40 2.83 -0.35 3.52
N GLU A 41 2.28 -0.92 2.43
CA GLU A 41 2.72 -2.18 1.82
C GLU A 41 2.43 -2.18 0.30
N VAL A 42 2.91 -3.21 -0.38
CA VAL A 42 2.75 -3.41 -1.83
C VAL A 42 2.39 -4.86 -2.16
N ILE A 43 1.60 -5.07 -3.22
CA ILE A 43 1.32 -6.42 -3.78
C ILE A 43 1.26 -6.43 -5.31
N ALA A 44 2.10 -7.24 -5.94
CA ALA A 44 2.13 -7.41 -7.39
C ALA A 44 0.95 -8.27 -7.88
N LYS A 45 0.31 -7.87 -8.98
CA LYS A 45 -0.74 -8.66 -9.66
C LYS A 45 -0.10 -9.59 -10.69
N PRO A 46 -0.67 -10.80 -10.91
CA PRO A 46 -1.77 -11.38 -10.15
C PRO A 46 -1.30 -11.91 -8.79
N TYR A 47 -2.18 -11.88 -7.79
CA TYR A 47 -1.93 -12.44 -6.46
C TYR A 47 -3.11 -13.30 -6.00
N ARG A 48 -2.84 -14.23 -5.08
CA ARG A 48 -3.86 -15.05 -4.41
C ARG A 48 -4.38 -14.35 -3.17
N VAL A 49 -5.60 -14.72 -2.76
CA VAL A 49 -6.23 -14.19 -1.53
C VAL A 49 -5.34 -14.41 -0.30
N VAL A 50 -4.64 -15.55 -0.21
CA VAL A 50 -3.74 -15.86 0.91
C VAL A 50 -2.59 -14.84 1.00
N GLU A 51 -2.11 -14.31 -0.12
CA GLU A 51 -1.03 -13.31 -0.13
C GLU A 51 -1.55 -11.95 0.37
N LEU A 52 -2.73 -11.53 -0.06
CA LEU A 52 -3.39 -10.33 0.46
C LEU A 52 -3.72 -10.47 1.96
N SER A 53 -4.21 -11.62 2.40
CA SER A 53 -4.52 -11.86 3.82
C SER A 53 -3.30 -11.70 4.72
N LYS A 54 -2.11 -12.15 4.27
CA LYS A 54 -0.86 -11.96 5.03
C LYS A 54 -0.49 -10.48 5.16
N ILE A 55 -0.65 -9.69 4.10
CA ILE A 55 -0.42 -8.25 4.12
C ILE A 55 -1.39 -7.56 5.08
N LEU A 56 -2.69 -7.88 4.99
CA LEU A 56 -3.71 -7.31 5.85
C LEU A 56 -3.45 -7.64 7.32
N GLN A 57 -3.06 -8.87 7.64
CA GLN A 57 -2.69 -9.25 9.01
C GLN A 57 -1.50 -8.42 9.52
N ARG A 58 -0.45 -8.21 8.71
CA ARG A 58 0.69 -7.36 9.12
C ARG A 58 0.23 -5.93 9.41
N ILE A 59 -0.59 -5.36 8.54
CA ILE A 59 -1.01 -3.96 8.63
C ILE A 59 -1.99 -3.73 9.78
N ILE A 60 -2.97 -4.61 9.96
CA ILE A 60 -4.04 -4.45 10.96
C ILE A 60 -3.51 -4.77 12.37
N SER A 61 -2.68 -5.81 12.51
CA SER A 61 -2.15 -6.21 13.82
C SER A 61 -1.08 -5.28 14.40
N GLN A 62 -0.59 -4.30 13.62
CA GLN A 62 0.32 -3.24 14.11
C GLN A 62 -0.41 -2.10 14.86
N GLN A 63 -1.63 -2.32 15.38
CA GLN A 63 -2.26 -1.42 16.34
C GLN A 63 -1.97 -1.93 17.76
N GLY A 64 -0.88 -1.43 18.33
CA GLY A 64 -0.44 -1.75 19.69
C GLY A 64 0.79 -0.93 20.03
N ASP A 65 0.57 0.32 20.41
CA ASP A 65 1.15 1.05 21.55
C ASP A 65 0.45 2.41 21.71
#